data_AF-A0A1Y2ABY4-F1
#
_entry.id   AF-A0A1Y2ABY4-F1
#
_cell.length_a   1.000
_cell.length_b   1.000
_cell.length_c   1.000
_cell.angle_alpha   90.00
_cell.angle_beta   90.00
_cell.angle_gamma   90.00
#
_symmetry.space_group_name_H-M   'P 1'
#
loop_
_entity.id
_entity.type
_entity.pdbx_description
1 polymer ?
#
loop_
_entity_poly.entity_id
_entity_poly.type
_entity_poly.pdbx_seq_one_letter_code
_entity_poly.pdbx_strand_id
1 'polypeptide(L)'
;MLLNLVLPAIALLTGSATASAVLDLTPKNFDSAVLKSGKPALVEFFAPWCGHCKNLAPVYEELATTFQHASDKVVVAKVDADEHKDLGRKFGVQGFPTLKWFDGKSDKPSEYDGGRDLESLQKWITDKTGIKPKVKGKLPSKIVMLDNTSFKEKVGKDQDVLVAFTAPWCGHCKSLAPIWETLATDFANEPSVIIAKVDAEAENSKALAADQGVQSYPTIKYFKKGSTEPLPYDGARQEADFVQFVNANAGTHRTVGGLLDATGGTIEALDAVVKKFSSAYADGLEEAKKASEGLKDKYAKYYLKVWEKVTANSGYAEKELKRLQGLLKKGNLAPEKLDDLTSRSNILRRFLGQEEEKSEL
;
A
#
# COMPACT_ATOMS: atom_id res chain seq x y z
N MET A 1 -14.81 -0.76 -57.10
CA MET A 1 -13.68 -1.26 -56.28
C MET A 1 -12.96 -0.07 -55.68
N LEU A 2 -13.34 0.35 -54.47
CA LEU A 2 -12.64 1.37 -53.68
C LEU A 2 -12.33 0.71 -52.35
N LEU A 3 -11.06 0.38 -52.14
CA LEU A 3 -10.55 -0.33 -50.97
C LEU A 3 -10.18 0.73 -49.92
N ASN A 4 -11.00 0.89 -48.88
CA ASN A 4 -10.67 1.74 -47.74
C ASN A 4 -9.63 1.02 -46.86
N LEU A 5 -8.38 1.51 -46.90
CA LEU A 5 -7.33 1.12 -45.96
C LEU A 5 -7.58 1.82 -44.61
N VAL A 6 -7.86 1.04 -43.57
CA VAL A 6 -7.84 1.49 -42.18
C VAL A 6 -6.40 1.32 -41.67
N LEU A 7 -5.70 2.42 -41.38
CA LEU A 7 -4.43 2.36 -40.63
C LEU A 7 -4.73 2.17 -39.13
N PRO A 8 -4.09 1.22 -38.43
CA PRO A 8 -4.16 1.17 -36.98
C PRO A 8 -3.23 2.23 -36.38
N ALA A 9 -3.79 3.13 -35.58
CA ALA A 9 -3.01 4.03 -34.74
C ALA A 9 -2.33 3.22 -33.62
N ILE A 10 -1.02 3.02 -33.74
CA ILE A 10 -0.20 2.43 -32.67
C ILE A 10 -0.09 3.49 -31.55
N ALA A 11 -0.82 3.28 -30.47
CA ALA A 11 -0.64 4.06 -29.24
C ALA A 11 0.73 3.71 -28.65
N LEU A 12 1.69 4.64 -28.69
CA LEU A 12 2.90 4.55 -27.90
C LEU A 12 2.53 4.67 -26.42
N LEU A 13 2.50 3.54 -25.73
CA LEU A 13 2.59 3.47 -24.27
C LEU A 13 3.95 4.03 -23.85
N THR A 14 4.00 5.29 -23.45
CA THR A 14 5.15 5.85 -22.73
C THR A 14 5.17 5.27 -21.32
N GLY A 15 5.84 4.14 -21.15
CA GLY A 15 6.20 3.63 -19.84
C GLY A 15 7.15 4.60 -19.16
N SER A 16 6.73 5.23 -18.07
CA SER A 16 7.60 5.99 -17.19
C SER A 16 8.57 5.04 -16.50
N ALA A 17 9.72 4.78 -17.14
CA ALA A 17 10.83 4.08 -16.50
C ALA A 17 11.47 5.02 -15.46
N THR A 18 11.21 4.78 -14.18
CA THR A 18 12.02 5.33 -13.11
C THR A 18 13.45 4.81 -13.29
N ALA A 19 14.45 5.69 -13.37
CA ALA A 19 15.84 5.29 -13.48
C ALA A 19 16.23 4.34 -12.32
N SER A 20 16.82 3.19 -12.64
CA SER A 20 17.30 2.19 -11.67
C SER A 20 18.26 2.84 -10.67
N ALA A 21 18.17 2.42 -9.40
CA ALA A 21 19.08 2.89 -8.36
C ALA A 21 20.39 2.08 -8.35
N VAL A 22 20.41 0.91 -8.98
CA VAL A 22 21.59 0.06 -9.14
C VAL A 22 22.43 0.59 -10.29
N LEU A 23 23.72 0.82 -10.04
CA LEU A 23 24.62 1.27 -11.10
C LEU A 23 24.96 0.12 -12.05
N ASP A 24 24.61 0.29 -13.33
CA ASP A 24 25.04 -0.62 -14.40
C ASP A 24 26.52 -0.42 -14.73
N LEU A 25 27.30 -1.49 -14.54
CA LEU A 25 28.72 -1.52 -14.85
C LEU A 25 28.97 -2.23 -16.17
N THR A 26 29.90 -1.66 -16.92
CA THR A 26 30.49 -2.19 -18.14
C THR A 26 32.01 -2.10 -18.00
N PRO A 27 32.80 -2.78 -18.85
CA PRO A 27 34.26 -2.65 -18.84
C PRO A 27 34.75 -1.20 -18.95
N LYS A 28 33.95 -0.30 -19.54
CA LYS A 28 34.32 1.11 -19.73
C LYS A 28 34.25 1.93 -18.45
N ASN A 29 33.33 1.62 -17.53
CA ASN A 29 33.10 2.42 -16.32
C ASN A 29 33.47 1.70 -15.01
N PHE A 30 33.72 0.38 -15.05
CA PHE A 30 34.00 -0.44 -13.86
C PHE A 30 35.16 0.12 -13.04
N ASP A 31 36.30 0.37 -13.69
CA ASP A 31 37.50 0.85 -13.00
C ASP A 31 37.26 2.20 -12.33
N SER A 32 36.59 3.14 -13.00
CA SER A 32 36.30 4.46 -12.42
C SER A 32 35.26 4.42 -11.30
N ALA A 33 34.25 3.55 -11.40
CA ALA A 33 33.14 3.47 -10.46
C ALA A 33 33.46 2.64 -9.22
N VAL A 34 34.30 1.61 -9.37
CA VAL A 34 34.57 0.61 -8.32
C VAL A 34 36.02 0.69 -7.84
N LEU A 35 37.01 0.53 -8.73
CA LEU A 35 38.42 0.38 -8.31
C LEU A 35 39.08 1.71 -7.93
N LYS A 36 38.78 2.78 -8.66
CA LYS A 36 39.41 4.10 -8.53
C LYS A 36 38.51 5.13 -7.86
N SER A 37 37.30 4.76 -7.46
CA SER A 37 36.34 5.69 -6.86
C SER A 37 36.69 6.05 -5.41
N GLY A 38 37.52 5.23 -4.75
CA GLY A 38 37.78 5.35 -3.31
C GLY A 38 36.57 5.00 -2.44
N LYS A 39 35.48 4.50 -3.04
CA LYS A 39 34.24 4.15 -2.35
C LYS A 39 34.10 2.63 -2.27
N PRO A 40 33.68 2.09 -1.12
CA PRO A 40 33.28 0.69 -1.05
C PRO A 40 32.11 0.40 -2.00
N ALA A 41 32.09 -0.80 -2.59
CA ALA A 41 31.07 -1.22 -3.54
C ALA A 41 30.63 -2.66 -3.32
N LEU A 42 29.32 -2.90 -3.32
CA LEU A 42 28.75 -4.24 -3.49
C LEU A 42 28.36 -4.42 -4.96
N VAL A 43 28.97 -5.41 -5.63
CA VAL A 43 28.78 -5.65 -7.07
C VAL A 43 28.16 -7.02 -7.31
N GLU A 44 27.04 -7.03 -8.02
CA GLU A 44 26.42 -8.25 -8.54
C GLU A 44 26.93 -8.58 -9.94
N PHE A 45 27.53 -9.76 -10.08
CA PHE A 45 27.84 -10.36 -11.37
C PHE A 45 26.69 -11.30 -11.73
N PHE A 46 25.93 -10.95 -12.77
CA PHE A 46 24.70 -11.64 -13.17
C PHE A 46 24.73 -12.06 -14.64
N ALA A 47 23.70 -12.81 -15.04
CA ALA A 47 23.37 -13.09 -16.42
C ALA A 47 21.84 -12.97 -16.63
N PRO A 48 21.38 -12.40 -17.76
CA PRO A 48 19.96 -12.05 -17.96
C PRO A 48 19.03 -13.26 -18.06
N TRP A 49 19.57 -14.42 -18.43
CA TRP A 49 18.83 -15.69 -18.51
C TRP A 49 18.75 -16.44 -17.16
N CYS A 50 19.51 -16.03 -16.14
CA CYS A 50 19.58 -16.75 -14.87
C CYS A 50 18.35 -16.47 -13.98
N GLY A 51 17.57 -17.50 -13.67
CA GLY A 51 16.39 -17.39 -12.80
C GLY A 51 16.69 -16.86 -11.39
N HIS A 52 17.80 -17.27 -10.79
CA HIS A 52 18.21 -16.76 -9.47
C HIS A 52 18.59 -15.27 -9.49
N CYS A 53 19.17 -14.78 -10.60
CA CYS A 53 19.46 -13.35 -10.78
C CYS A 53 18.16 -12.55 -10.90
N LYS A 54 17.18 -13.07 -11.68
CA LYS A 54 15.86 -12.43 -11.80
C LYS A 54 15.14 -12.32 -10.46
N ASN A 55 15.28 -13.32 -9.60
CA ASN A 55 14.70 -13.30 -8.25
C ASN A 55 15.40 -12.30 -7.31
N LEU A 56 16.71 -12.10 -7.46
CA LEU A 56 17.48 -11.15 -6.66
C LEU A 56 17.29 -9.70 -7.12
N ALA A 57 17.13 -9.47 -8.42
CA ALA A 57 17.01 -8.14 -9.02
C ALA A 57 16.06 -7.18 -8.27
N PRO A 58 14.80 -7.52 -7.92
CA PRO A 58 13.92 -6.60 -7.19
C PRO A 58 14.46 -6.25 -5.79
N VAL A 59 15.02 -7.22 -5.07
CA VAL A 59 15.62 -7.01 -3.75
C VAL A 59 16.87 -6.14 -3.84
N TYR A 60 17.66 -6.32 -4.90
CA TYR A 60 18.90 -5.58 -5.14
C TYR A 60 18.64 -4.12 -5.57
N GLU A 61 17.55 -3.89 -6.31
CA GLU A 61 17.05 -2.53 -6.60
C GLU A 61 16.58 -1.82 -5.32
N GLU A 62 15.86 -2.52 -4.45
CA GLU A 62 15.44 -1.98 -3.15
C GLU A 62 16.66 -1.66 -2.27
N LEU A 63 17.65 -2.56 -2.23
CA LEU A 63 18.92 -2.33 -1.54
C LEU A 63 19.59 -1.04 -2.03
N ALA A 64 19.82 -0.91 -3.34
CA ALA A 64 20.45 0.28 -3.92
C ALA A 64 19.65 1.55 -3.61
N THR A 65 18.32 1.47 -3.64
CA THR A 65 17.44 2.57 -3.27
C THR A 65 17.65 3.01 -1.82
N THR A 66 17.81 2.07 -0.88
CA THR A 66 18.03 2.40 0.54
C THR A 66 19.37 3.10 0.81
N PHE A 67 20.37 2.90 -0.04
CA PHE A 67 21.67 3.56 0.05
C PHE A 67 21.84 4.75 -0.91
N GLN A 68 20.84 5.08 -1.73
CA GLN A 68 20.92 6.17 -2.71
C GLN A 68 21.30 7.52 -2.09
N HIS A 69 20.85 7.76 -0.86
CA HIS A 69 21.16 8.96 -0.07
C HIS A 69 22.65 9.11 0.29
N ALA A 70 23.43 8.04 0.14
CA ALA A 70 24.86 7.93 0.42
C ALA A 70 25.62 7.40 -0.81
N SER A 71 25.11 7.65 -2.01
CA SER A 71 25.73 7.24 -3.29
C SER A 71 27.12 7.89 -3.54
N ASP A 72 27.41 8.97 -2.81
CA ASP A 72 28.72 9.61 -2.71
C ASP A 72 29.70 8.83 -1.80
N LYS A 73 29.23 7.84 -1.03
CA LYS A 73 30.02 7.10 -0.02
C LYS A 73 30.04 5.59 -0.22
N VAL A 74 29.01 5.00 -0.81
CA VAL A 74 28.92 3.56 -1.10
C VAL A 74 28.24 3.32 -2.44
N VAL A 75 28.68 2.29 -3.15
CA VAL A 75 28.16 1.91 -4.47
C VAL A 75 27.43 0.57 -4.37
N VAL A 76 26.21 0.50 -4.91
CA VAL A 76 25.51 -0.76 -5.18
C VAL A 76 25.37 -0.86 -6.69
N ALA A 77 25.95 -1.91 -7.27
CA ALA A 77 26.13 -2.00 -8.71
C ALA A 77 25.94 -3.43 -9.23
N LYS A 78 25.69 -3.56 -10.53
CA LYS A 78 25.57 -4.83 -11.23
C LYS A 78 26.36 -4.83 -12.53
N VAL A 79 26.77 -6.01 -12.98
CA VAL A 79 27.47 -6.23 -14.25
C VAL A 79 26.96 -7.51 -14.89
N ASP A 80 26.57 -7.41 -16.17
CA ASP A 80 26.30 -8.60 -16.98
C ASP A 80 27.63 -9.27 -17.31
N ALA A 81 27.94 -10.33 -16.57
CA ALA A 81 29.17 -11.09 -16.73
C ALA A 81 29.05 -12.21 -17.77
N ASP A 82 27.85 -12.44 -18.34
CA ASP A 82 27.69 -13.25 -19.54
C ASP A 82 28.00 -12.42 -20.80
N GLU A 83 27.60 -11.14 -20.83
CA GLU A 83 28.01 -10.21 -21.89
C GLU A 83 29.51 -9.81 -21.73
N HIS A 84 29.97 -9.56 -20.51
CA HIS A 84 31.33 -9.09 -20.21
C HIS A 84 32.21 -10.16 -19.56
N LYS A 85 32.38 -11.29 -20.25
CA LYS A 85 33.05 -12.51 -19.72
C LYS A 85 34.45 -12.28 -19.18
N ASP A 86 35.26 -11.43 -19.82
CA ASP A 86 36.62 -11.17 -19.36
C ASP A 86 36.65 -10.42 -18.03
N LEU A 87 35.67 -9.54 -17.78
CA LEU A 87 35.52 -8.86 -16.50
C LEU A 87 35.04 -9.83 -15.41
N GLY A 88 34.13 -10.74 -15.72
CA GLY A 88 33.74 -11.84 -14.84
C GLY A 88 34.92 -12.75 -14.48
N ARG A 89 35.72 -13.16 -15.48
CA ARG A 89 36.94 -13.98 -15.30
C ARG A 89 37.99 -13.27 -14.45
N LYS A 90 38.22 -11.97 -14.68
CA LYS A 90 39.16 -11.14 -13.90
C LYS A 90 38.90 -11.24 -12.39
N PHE A 91 37.63 -11.33 -12.00
CA PHE A 91 37.23 -11.44 -10.60
C PHE A 91 36.84 -12.87 -10.17
N GLY A 92 37.10 -13.89 -11.00
CA GLY A 92 36.88 -15.29 -10.64
C GLY A 92 35.41 -15.70 -10.53
N VAL A 93 34.52 -15.09 -11.32
CA VAL A 93 33.10 -15.48 -11.36
C VAL A 93 32.95 -16.83 -12.06
N GLN A 94 32.39 -17.81 -11.35
CA GLN A 94 32.18 -19.19 -11.84
C GLN A 94 30.69 -19.54 -12.01
N GLY A 95 29.79 -18.71 -11.50
CA GLY A 95 28.34 -18.93 -11.55
C GLY A 95 27.56 -17.68 -11.15
N PHE A 96 26.24 -17.71 -11.37
CA PHE A 96 25.38 -16.53 -11.20
C PHE A 96 24.21 -16.76 -10.24
N PRO A 97 23.78 -15.73 -9.48
CA PRO A 97 24.51 -14.48 -9.27
C PRO A 97 25.72 -14.71 -8.33
N THR A 98 26.79 -13.94 -8.53
CA THR A 98 27.92 -13.85 -7.61
C THR A 98 28.02 -12.42 -7.11
N LEU A 99 28.02 -12.23 -5.78
CA LEU A 99 28.13 -10.93 -5.14
C LEU A 99 29.55 -10.75 -4.60
N LYS A 100 30.18 -9.61 -4.89
CA LYS A 100 31.53 -9.29 -4.40
C LYS A 100 31.56 -7.93 -3.74
N TRP A 101 32.34 -7.85 -2.66
CA TRP A 101 32.56 -6.63 -1.89
C TRP A 101 33.94 -6.05 -2.20
N PHE A 102 33.94 -4.81 -2.69
CA PHE A 102 35.12 -4.00 -2.90
C PHE A 102 35.19 -2.99 -1.75
N ASP A 103 36.33 -2.91 -1.06
CA ASP A 103 36.48 -2.05 0.13
C ASP A 103 36.84 -0.58 -0.20
N GLY A 104 37.04 -0.28 -1.49
CA GLY A 104 37.48 1.03 -1.98
C GLY A 104 38.96 1.34 -1.72
N LYS A 105 39.73 0.36 -1.22
CA LYS A 105 41.16 0.53 -0.86
C LYS A 105 42.07 -0.38 -1.67
N SER A 106 41.57 -1.50 -2.17
CA SER A 106 42.34 -2.44 -3.00
C SER A 106 41.55 -2.94 -4.20
N ASP A 107 42.27 -3.41 -5.21
CA ASP A 107 41.70 -4.04 -6.41
C ASP A 107 41.22 -5.49 -6.17
N LYS A 108 41.36 -6.00 -4.94
CA LYS A 108 41.01 -7.37 -4.57
C LYS A 108 39.70 -7.37 -3.79
N PRO A 109 38.58 -7.83 -4.38
CA PRO A 109 37.33 -7.95 -3.64
C PRO A 109 37.37 -9.15 -2.68
N SER A 110 36.54 -9.09 -1.64
CA SER A 110 36.14 -10.27 -0.87
C SER A 110 34.80 -10.81 -1.38
N GLU A 111 34.54 -12.10 -1.18
CA GLU A 111 33.21 -12.66 -1.43
C GLU A 111 32.18 -12.06 -0.47
N TYR A 112 30.93 -11.97 -0.94
CA TYR A 112 29.77 -11.81 -0.09
C TYR A 112 29.18 -13.19 0.22
N ASP A 113 29.15 -13.57 1.49
CA ASP A 113 28.69 -14.87 1.98
C ASP A 113 27.40 -14.81 2.82
N GLY A 114 26.73 -13.65 2.84
CA GLY A 114 25.47 -13.43 3.55
C GLY A 114 24.21 -13.91 2.80
N GLY A 115 23.05 -13.78 3.45
CA GLY A 115 21.74 -14.05 2.86
C GLY A 115 21.38 -13.04 1.76
N ARG A 116 20.59 -13.46 0.76
CA ARG A 116 20.22 -12.60 -0.38
C ARG A 116 18.91 -11.83 -0.18
N ASP A 117 18.37 -11.85 1.03
CA ASP A 117 17.26 -10.99 1.45
C ASP A 117 17.76 -9.56 1.75
N LEU A 118 16.84 -8.60 1.74
CA LEU A 118 17.16 -7.17 1.90
C LEU A 118 17.87 -6.87 3.23
N GLU A 119 17.44 -7.51 4.31
CA GLU A 119 17.98 -7.29 5.66
C GLU A 119 19.44 -7.73 5.74
N SER A 120 19.75 -8.94 5.26
CA SER A 120 21.11 -9.47 5.18
C SER A 120 22.04 -8.59 4.34
N LEU A 121 21.56 -8.08 3.20
CA LEU A 121 22.33 -7.20 2.32
C LEU A 121 22.57 -5.81 2.95
N GLN A 122 21.54 -5.21 3.57
CA GLN A 122 21.65 -3.95 4.28
C GLN A 122 22.60 -4.04 5.47
N LYS A 123 22.49 -5.12 6.25
CA LYS A 123 23.35 -5.38 7.40
C LYS A 123 24.81 -5.47 6.97
N TRP A 124 25.11 -6.20 5.90
CA TRP A 124 26.47 -6.31 5.38
C TRP A 124 27.09 -4.95 5.04
N ILE A 125 26.38 -4.13 4.25
CA ILE A 125 26.87 -2.80 3.89
C ILE A 125 27.05 -1.95 5.15
N THR A 126 26.11 -2.02 6.09
CA THR A 126 26.19 -1.29 7.37
C THR A 126 27.40 -1.71 8.19
N ASP A 127 27.65 -3.00 8.34
CA ASP A 127 28.77 -3.52 9.13
C ASP A 127 30.13 -3.14 8.52
N LYS A 128 30.24 -3.12 7.19
CA LYS A 128 31.48 -2.79 6.49
C LYS A 128 31.76 -1.30 6.40
N THR A 129 30.73 -0.45 6.43
CA THR A 129 30.88 0.99 6.14
C THR A 129 30.43 1.92 7.27
N GLY A 130 29.66 1.42 8.23
CA GLY A 130 28.94 2.23 9.23
C GLY A 130 27.76 3.04 8.66
N ILE A 131 27.51 2.98 7.36
CA ILE A 131 26.41 3.69 6.70
C ILE A 131 25.12 2.92 6.97
N LYS A 132 24.15 3.56 7.60
CA LYS A 132 22.82 2.96 7.82
C LYS A 132 21.96 3.13 6.57
N PRO A 133 21.20 2.10 6.14
CA PRO A 133 20.25 2.26 5.06
C PRO A 133 19.22 3.34 5.44
N LYS A 134 18.92 4.25 4.52
CA LYS A 134 17.69 5.05 4.60
C LYS A 134 16.66 4.33 3.77
N VAL A 135 15.79 3.57 4.43
CA VAL A 135 14.57 3.10 3.78
C VAL A 135 13.85 4.35 3.26
N LYS A 136 13.78 4.51 1.93
CA LYS A 136 12.93 5.54 1.31
C LYS A 136 11.50 5.13 1.68
N GLY A 137 11.00 5.70 2.76
CA GLY A 137 9.62 5.62 3.22
C GLY A 137 8.91 4.30 2.95
N LYS A 138 9.29 3.21 3.66
CA LYS A 138 8.19 2.36 4.14
C LYS A 138 7.44 3.30 5.09
N LEU A 139 6.27 3.79 4.64
CA LEU A 139 5.38 4.53 5.53
C LEU A 139 5.32 3.74 6.83
N PRO A 140 5.41 4.40 7.99
CA PRO A 140 5.36 3.68 9.26
C PRO A 140 4.15 2.74 9.20
N SER A 141 4.39 1.47 9.49
CA SER A 141 3.35 0.45 9.38
C SER A 141 2.10 0.95 10.09
N LYS A 142 0.96 0.82 9.40
CA LYS A 142 -0.34 1.15 9.96
C LYS A 142 -0.90 0.01 10.81
N ILE A 143 -0.20 -1.13 10.85
CA ILE A 143 -0.52 -2.26 11.70
C ILE A 143 -0.27 -1.87 13.16
N VAL A 144 -1.30 -2.03 13.99
CA VAL A 144 -1.17 -1.87 15.43
C VAL A 144 -0.68 -3.19 16.04
N MET A 145 0.51 -3.18 16.64
CA MET A 145 0.99 -4.32 17.41
C MET A 145 0.26 -4.39 18.75
N LEU A 146 -0.39 -5.52 19.01
CA LEU A 146 -1.11 -5.77 20.24
C LEU A 146 -0.35 -6.75 21.15
N ASP A 147 -0.42 -6.49 22.44
CA ASP A 147 0.08 -7.37 23.50
C ASP A 147 -0.98 -7.57 24.59
N ASN A 148 -0.64 -8.26 25.68
CA ASN A 148 -1.56 -8.53 26.79
C ASN A 148 -2.26 -7.27 27.34
N THR A 149 -1.60 -6.11 27.27
CA THR A 149 -2.09 -4.84 27.80
C THR A 149 -2.86 -4.08 26.73
N SER A 150 -2.21 -3.79 25.59
CA SER A 150 -2.80 -2.94 24.56
C SER A 150 -4.01 -3.59 23.88
N PHE A 151 -4.09 -4.93 23.86
CA PHE A 151 -5.29 -5.64 23.42
C PHE A 151 -6.51 -5.25 24.26
N LYS A 152 -6.40 -5.21 25.60
CA LYS A 152 -7.50 -4.83 26.51
C LYS A 152 -7.88 -3.36 26.42
N GLU A 153 -6.93 -2.51 26.05
CA GLU A 153 -7.13 -1.08 25.84
C GLU A 153 -7.84 -0.76 24.54
N LYS A 154 -7.76 -1.65 23.53
CA LYS A 154 -8.34 -1.43 22.20
C LYS A 154 -9.60 -2.25 21.93
N VAL A 155 -9.58 -3.54 22.26
CA VAL A 155 -10.68 -4.47 22.00
C VAL A 155 -11.83 -4.22 22.99
N GLY A 156 -13.06 -4.22 22.47
CA GLY A 156 -14.26 -3.93 23.25
C GLY A 156 -14.49 -2.45 23.57
N LYS A 157 -13.75 -1.54 22.93
CA LYS A 157 -13.89 -0.08 23.11
C LYS A 157 -14.69 0.55 21.96
N ASP A 158 -14.23 1.68 21.44
CA ASP A 158 -14.90 2.50 20.43
C ASP A 158 -14.53 2.15 18.98
N GLN A 159 -13.59 1.21 18.78
CA GLN A 159 -13.09 0.80 17.47
C GLN A 159 -13.43 -0.66 17.17
N ASP A 160 -13.71 -0.95 15.90
CA ASP A 160 -13.74 -2.28 15.32
C ASP A 160 -12.30 -2.76 15.08
N VAL A 161 -11.93 -3.95 15.54
CA VAL A 161 -10.52 -4.41 15.55
C VAL A 161 -10.39 -5.75 14.83
N LEU A 162 -9.62 -5.80 13.74
CA LEU A 162 -9.24 -7.04 13.08
C LEU A 162 -7.81 -7.43 13.48
N VAL A 163 -7.63 -8.61 14.07
CA VAL A 163 -6.36 -9.05 14.68
C VAL A 163 -5.85 -10.31 13.99
N ALA A 164 -4.62 -10.27 13.48
CA ALA A 164 -3.87 -11.46 13.06
C ALA A 164 -2.94 -11.93 14.19
N PHE A 165 -3.17 -13.15 14.69
CA PHE A 165 -2.26 -13.86 15.59
C PHE A 165 -1.25 -14.64 14.75
N THR A 166 0.04 -14.31 14.91
CA THR A 166 1.12 -14.79 14.05
C THR A 166 2.30 -15.29 14.87
N ALA A 167 3.21 -16.05 14.25
CA ALA A 167 4.47 -16.46 14.85
C ALA A 167 5.64 -16.15 13.89
N PRO A 168 6.86 -15.80 14.37
CA PRO A 168 7.97 -15.41 13.51
C PRO A 168 8.47 -16.50 12.55
N TRP A 169 8.39 -17.76 12.98
CA TRP A 169 8.86 -18.93 12.22
C TRP A 169 7.81 -19.44 11.21
N CYS A 170 6.57 -18.95 11.25
CA CYS A 170 5.46 -19.43 10.44
C CYS A 170 5.56 -18.93 8.99
N GLY A 171 5.75 -19.86 8.03
CA GLY A 171 5.84 -19.53 6.59
C GLY A 171 4.57 -18.87 6.04
N HIS A 172 3.38 -19.38 6.37
CA HIS A 172 2.11 -18.78 5.95
C HIS A 172 1.90 -17.36 6.50
N CYS A 173 2.46 -17.06 7.67
CA CYS A 173 2.41 -15.73 8.27
C CYS A 173 3.30 -14.75 7.50
N LYS A 174 4.46 -15.21 7.01
CA LYS A 174 5.33 -14.43 6.12
C LYS A 174 4.65 -14.13 4.78
N SER A 175 3.89 -15.08 4.24
CA SER A 175 3.08 -14.86 3.03
C SER A 175 1.92 -13.87 3.25
N LEU A 176 1.31 -13.87 4.45
CA LEU A 176 0.23 -12.93 4.80
C LEU A 176 0.75 -11.52 5.07
N ALA A 177 1.97 -11.37 5.61
CA ALA A 177 2.52 -10.10 6.06
C ALA A 177 2.39 -8.93 5.05
N PRO A 178 2.76 -9.07 3.76
CA PRO A 178 2.59 -7.96 2.80
C PRO A 178 1.12 -7.59 2.58
N ILE A 179 0.22 -8.57 2.54
CA ILE A 179 -1.22 -8.34 2.36
C ILE A 179 -1.81 -7.61 3.58
N TRP A 180 -1.36 -7.97 4.77
CA TRP A 180 -1.77 -7.32 6.02
C TRP A 180 -1.31 -5.85 6.11
N GLU A 181 -0.13 -5.55 5.58
CA GLU A 181 0.39 -4.17 5.49
C GLU A 181 -0.44 -3.33 4.50
N THR A 182 -0.80 -3.90 3.34
CA THR A 182 -1.69 -3.23 2.38
C THR A 182 -3.05 -2.96 3.01
N LEU A 183 -3.66 -3.99 3.63
CA LEU A 183 -4.94 -3.84 4.32
C LEU A 183 -4.90 -2.75 5.40
N ALA A 184 -3.85 -2.72 6.23
CA ALA A 184 -3.70 -1.67 7.24
C ALA A 184 -3.56 -0.27 6.63
N THR A 185 -2.97 -0.18 5.44
CA THR A 185 -2.86 1.07 4.69
C THR A 185 -4.20 1.49 4.09
N ASP A 186 -4.96 0.56 3.53
CA ASP A 186 -6.27 0.82 2.93
C ASP A 186 -7.27 1.38 3.95
N PHE A 187 -7.18 0.89 5.19
CA PHE A 187 -8.02 1.32 6.31
C PHE A 187 -7.39 2.43 7.16
N ALA A 188 -6.25 3.01 6.77
CA ALA A 188 -5.54 4.00 7.58
C ALA A 188 -6.35 5.28 7.84
N ASN A 189 -7.31 5.61 6.97
CA ASN A 189 -8.20 6.75 7.09
C ASN A 189 -9.55 6.40 7.75
N GLU A 190 -9.74 5.18 8.25
CA GLU A 190 -10.92 4.76 9.00
C GLU A 190 -10.67 4.83 10.51
N PRO A 191 -10.96 5.95 11.20
CA PRO A 191 -10.63 6.11 12.61
C PRO A 191 -11.35 5.12 13.52
N SER A 192 -12.47 4.54 13.08
CA SER A 192 -13.21 3.52 13.83
C SER A 192 -12.70 2.09 13.59
N VAL A 193 -11.69 1.89 12.74
CA VAL A 193 -11.15 0.55 12.41
C VAL A 193 -9.68 0.46 12.82
N ILE A 194 -9.29 -0.67 13.40
CA ILE A 194 -7.90 -1.02 13.65
C ILE A 194 -7.57 -2.33 12.93
N ILE A 195 -6.53 -2.31 12.12
CA ILE A 195 -5.87 -3.51 11.61
C ILE A 195 -4.66 -3.80 12.51
N ALA A 196 -4.69 -4.94 13.18
CA ALA A 196 -3.76 -5.26 14.26
C ALA A 196 -3.06 -6.61 14.06
N LYS A 197 -1.92 -6.78 14.74
CA LYS A 197 -1.18 -8.04 14.77
C LYS A 197 -0.71 -8.35 16.18
N VAL A 198 -0.75 -9.63 16.56
CA VAL A 198 -0.17 -10.17 17.78
C VAL A 198 0.94 -11.16 17.40
N ASP A 199 2.10 -11.05 18.04
CA ASP A 199 3.08 -12.14 18.06
C ASP A 199 2.68 -13.13 19.15
N ALA A 200 2.11 -14.27 18.77
CA ALA A 200 1.56 -15.24 19.71
C ALA A 200 2.63 -16.00 20.50
N GLU A 201 3.90 -15.94 20.07
CA GLU A 201 5.01 -16.63 20.73
C GLU A 201 5.80 -15.71 21.67
N ALA A 202 5.59 -14.39 21.59
CA ALA A 202 6.29 -13.44 22.45
C ALA A 202 5.78 -13.50 23.90
N GLU A 203 6.70 -13.37 24.86
CA GLU A 203 6.40 -13.47 26.30
C GLU A 203 5.29 -12.50 26.76
N ASN A 204 5.22 -11.32 26.16
CA ASN A 204 4.23 -10.29 26.51
C ASN A 204 2.85 -10.50 25.85
N SER A 205 2.64 -11.57 25.08
CA SER A 205 1.39 -11.83 24.36
C SER A 205 1.01 -13.32 24.27
N LYS A 206 1.87 -14.23 24.73
CA LYS A 206 1.59 -15.67 24.75
C LYS A 206 0.36 -16.04 25.59
N ALA A 207 0.18 -15.38 26.74
CA ALA A 207 -1.02 -15.56 27.57
C ALA A 207 -2.29 -15.12 26.82
N LEU A 208 -2.24 -13.94 26.17
CA LEU A 208 -3.33 -13.48 25.30
C LEU A 208 -3.62 -14.49 24.18
N ALA A 209 -2.62 -15.03 23.50
CA ALA A 209 -2.85 -16.01 22.44
C ALA A 209 -3.53 -17.29 22.95
N ALA A 210 -3.14 -17.76 24.14
CA ALA A 210 -3.77 -18.91 24.79
C ALA A 210 -5.22 -18.60 25.22
N ASP A 211 -5.48 -17.44 25.82
CA ASP A 211 -6.82 -16.97 26.21
C ASP A 211 -7.74 -16.84 24.99
N GLN A 212 -7.18 -16.43 23.86
CA GLN A 212 -7.88 -16.36 22.58
C GLN A 212 -7.96 -17.72 21.88
N GLY A 213 -7.50 -18.83 22.49
CA GLY A 213 -7.60 -20.18 21.94
C GLY A 213 -6.86 -20.35 20.61
N VAL A 214 -5.74 -19.64 20.41
CA VAL A 214 -4.95 -19.74 19.18
C VAL A 214 -4.17 -21.06 19.18
N GLN A 215 -4.46 -21.93 18.22
CA GLN A 215 -3.83 -23.26 18.09
C GLN A 215 -3.01 -23.43 16.80
N SER A 216 -3.15 -22.52 15.84
CA SER A 216 -2.43 -22.55 14.57
C SER A 216 -2.22 -21.14 14.02
N TYR A 217 -1.31 -21.00 13.05
CA TYR A 217 -0.91 -19.70 12.54
C TYR A 217 -1.01 -19.61 11.00
N PRO A 218 -1.38 -18.44 10.45
CA PRO A 218 -2.01 -17.33 11.16
C PRO A 218 -3.45 -17.68 11.56
N THR A 219 -3.87 -17.21 12.74
CA THR A 219 -5.29 -17.20 13.16
C THR A 219 -5.76 -15.75 13.12
N ILE A 220 -6.91 -15.47 12.48
CA ILE A 220 -7.42 -14.11 12.32
C ILE A 220 -8.78 -14.00 12.99
N LYS A 221 -8.98 -12.95 13.78
CA LYS A 221 -10.20 -12.70 14.54
C LYS A 221 -10.61 -11.24 14.44
N TYR A 222 -11.90 -11.00 14.34
CA TYR A 222 -12.50 -9.69 14.37
C TYR A 222 -13.23 -9.44 15.68
N PHE A 223 -13.11 -8.23 16.20
CA PHE A 223 -13.79 -7.79 17.40
C PHE A 223 -14.61 -6.55 17.07
N LYS A 224 -15.94 -6.67 17.19
CA LYS A 224 -16.85 -5.55 16.96
C LYS A 224 -16.62 -4.48 18.03
N LYS A 225 -16.69 -3.21 17.65
CA LYS A 225 -16.72 -2.10 18.63
C LYS A 225 -17.75 -2.35 19.73
N GLY A 226 -17.35 -2.13 20.98
CA GLY A 226 -18.15 -2.41 22.16
C GLY A 226 -18.25 -3.90 22.57
N SER A 227 -17.60 -4.82 21.85
CA SER A 227 -17.59 -6.25 22.16
C SER A 227 -16.17 -6.81 22.29
N THR A 228 -15.98 -7.70 23.26
CA THR A 228 -14.77 -8.52 23.39
C THR A 228 -14.94 -9.92 22.82
N GLU A 229 -16.12 -10.24 22.29
CA GLU A 229 -16.40 -11.53 21.67
C GLU A 229 -15.76 -11.61 20.27
N PRO A 230 -14.93 -12.64 20.00
CA PRO A 230 -14.27 -12.79 18.73
C PRO A 230 -15.19 -13.40 17.67
N LEU A 231 -15.23 -12.78 16.50
CA LEU A 231 -15.73 -13.39 15.26
C LEU A 231 -14.52 -13.97 14.49
N PRO A 232 -14.43 -15.29 14.26
CA PRO A 232 -13.36 -15.87 13.45
C PRO A 232 -13.43 -15.38 11.99
N TYR A 233 -12.26 -15.23 11.36
CA TYR A 233 -12.17 -14.97 9.94
C TYR A 233 -11.74 -16.25 9.20
N ASP A 234 -12.66 -16.79 8.40
CA ASP A 234 -12.48 -18.02 7.63
C ASP A 234 -12.39 -17.77 6.11
N GLY A 235 -12.31 -16.50 5.69
CA GLY A 235 -12.22 -16.09 4.29
C GLY A 235 -10.85 -16.33 3.65
N ALA A 236 -10.76 -16.08 2.34
CA ALA A 236 -9.50 -16.18 1.60
C ALA A 236 -8.53 -15.06 2.02
N ARG A 237 -7.23 -15.36 2.12
CA ARG A 237 -6.23 -14.41 2.63
C ARG A 237 -5.71 -13.46 1.55
N GLN A 238 -6.60 -12.93 0.73
CA GLN A 238 -6.31 -11.93 -0.30
C GLN A 238 -6.83 -10.56 0.15
N GLU A 239 -6.25 -9.49 -0.39
CA GLU A 239 -6.60 -8.11 -0.03
C GLU A 239 -8.10 -7.82 -0.19
N ALA A 240 -8.69 -8.17 -1.34
CA ALA A 240 -10.10 -7.92 -1.63
C ALA A 240 -11.05 -8.58 -0.62
N ASP A 241 -10.77 -9.82 -0.21
CA ASP A 241 -11.59 -10.55 0.76
C ASP A 241 -11.52 -9.93 2.16
N PHE A 242 -10.34 -9.43 2.56
CA PHE A 242 -10.21 -8.68 3.81
C PHE A 242 -10.94 -7.34 3.75
N VAL A 243 -10.79 -6.58 2.67
CA VAL A 243 -11.50 -5.31 2.48
C VAL A 243 -13.01 -5.53 2.56
N GLN A 244 -13.54 -6.52 1.85
CA GLN A 244 -14.95 -6.86 1.88
C GLN A 244 -15.41 -7.23 3.30
N PHE A 245 -14.64 -8.07 4.00
CA PHE A 245 -14.98 -8.49 5.35
C PHE A 245 -14.99 -7.32 6.34
N VAL A 246 -13.98 -6.45 6.31
CA VAL A 246 -13.92 -5.29 7.20
C VAL A 246 -15.04 -4.30 6.86
N ASN A 247 -15.32 -4.04 5.59
CA ASN A 247 -16.44 -3.19 5.17
C ASN A 247 -17.78 -3.72 5.71
N ALA A 248 -18.07 -5.00 5.50
CA ALA A 248 -19.31 -5.63 5.91
C ALA A 248 -19.52 -5.60 7.44
N ASN A 249 -18.44 -5.78 8.21
CA ASN A 249 -18.54 -5.82 9.67
C ASN A 249 -18.45 -4.44 10.32
N ALA A 250 -17.63 -3.53 9.78
CA ALA A 250 -17.42 -2.19 10.36
C ALA A 250 -18.38 -1.13 9.81
N GLY A 251 -19.06 -1.39 8.68
CA GLY A 251 -19.89 -0.41 7.99
C GLY A 251 -19.05 0.65 7.29
N THR A 252 -17.92 0.23 6.70
CA THR A 252 -17.00 1.07 5.93
C THR A 252 -17.10 0.76 4.44
N HIS A 253 -16.47 1.57 3.60
CA HIS A 253 -16.70 1.59 2.15
C HIS A 253 -15.39 1.64 1.35
N ARG A 254 -14.36 0.94 1.83
CA ARG A 254 -13.04 0.93 1.19
C ARG A 254 -13.00 0.01 -0.02
N THR A 255 -12.18 0.32 -1.00
CA THR A 255 -11.81 -0.58 -2.08
C THR A 255 -10.37 -1.07 -1.89
N VAL A 256 -9.99 -2.09 -2.66
CA VAL A 256 -8.56 -2.44 -2.89
C VAL A 256 -7.80 -1.16 -3.24
N GLY A 257 -6.66 -0.93 -2.59
CA GLY A 257 -5.88 0.32 -2.71
C GLY A 257 -6.38 1.52 -1.90
N GLY A 258 -7.36 1.34 -1.00
CA GLY A 258 -7.71 2.29 0.05
C GLY A 258 -8.63 3.45 -0.33
N LEU A 259 -9.11 3.49 -1.57
CA LEU A 259 -10.10 4.47 -2.02
C LEU A 259 -11.51 4.15 -1.48
N LEU A 260 -12.44 5.08 -1.64
CA LEU A 260 -13.85 4.86 -1.32
C LEU A 260 -14.62 4.36 -2.55
N ASP A 261 -15.55 3.43 -2.32
CA ASP A 261 -16.51 3.03 -3.33
C ASP A 261 -17.57 4.12 -3.62
N ALA A 262 -18.52 3.82 -4.52
CA ALA A 262 -19.58 4.75 -4.93
C ALA A 262 -20.58 5.11 -3.82
N THR A 263 -20.56 4.40 -2.70
CA THR A 263 -21.43 4.60 -1.53
C THR A 263 -20.70 5.26 -0.36
N GLY A 264 -19.36 5.34 -0.39
CA GLY A 264 -18.58 6.00 0.65
C GLY A 264 -19.04 7.43 0.95
N GLY A 265 -19.39 7.69 2.21
CA GLY A 265 -19.91 8.98 2.71
C GLY A 265 -21.39 9.26 2.40
N THR A 266 -22.08 8.35 1.70
CA THR A 266 -23.55 8.42 1.57
C THR A 266 -24.23 7.88 2.82
N ILE A 267 -25.47 8.30 3.05
CA ILE A 267 -26.26 7.90 4.22
C ILE A 267 -27.58 7.36 3.71
N GLU A 268 -27.83 6.06 3.88
CA GLU A 268 -28.98 5.36 3.31
C GLU A 268 -30.32 6.04 3.63
N ALA A 269 -30.52 6.44 4.90
CA ALA A 269 -31.74 7.13 5.32
C ALA A 269 -31.95 8.47 4.58
N LEU A 270 -30.87 9.22 4.30
CA LEU A 270 -30.95 10.47 3.56
C LEU A 270 -31.08 10.23 2.06
N ASP A 271 -30.44 9.19 1.51
CA ASP A 271 -30.59 8.78 0.11
C ASP A 271 -32.04 8.41 -0.22
N ALA A 272 -32.71 7.70 0.69
CA ALA A 272 -34.13 7.38 0.56
C ALA A 272 -34.99 8.66 0.47
N VAL A 273 -34.69 9.67 1.29
CA VAL A 273 -35.39 10.96 1.25
C VAL A 273 -35.07 11.72 -0.04
N VAL A 274 -33.80 11.77 -0.47
CA VAL A 274 -33.39 12.37 -1.76
C VAL A 274 -34.18 11.75 -2.93
N LYS A 275 -34.28 10.42 -2.95
CA LYS A 275 -35.01 9.68 -3.99
C LYS A 275 -36.50 10.05 -4.00
N LYS A 276 -37.12 10.07 -2.82
CA LYS A 276 -38.53 10.42 -2.62
C LYS A 276 -38.88 11.82 -3.15
N PHE A 277 -37.97 12.79 -3.00
CA PHE A 277 -38.20 14.20 -3.38
C PHE A 277 -37.42 14.64 -4.62
N SER A 278 -36.93 13.71 -5.44
CA SER A 278 -36.08 13.98 -6.60
C SER A 278 -36.69 14.94 -7.63
N SER A 279 -38.02 15.02 -7.72
CA SER A 279 -38.74 15.96 -8.59
C SER A 279 -39.22 17.25 -7.88
N ALA A 280 -39.08 17.34 -6.56
CA ALA A 280 -39.64 18.43 -5.75
C ALA A 280 -38.86 18.63 -4.43
N TYR A 281 -37.56 18.96 -4.54
CA TYR A 281 -36.70 19.14 -3.35
C TYR A 281 -37.21 20.21 -2.37
N ALA A 282 -37.97 21.21 -2.82
CA ALA A 282 -38.56 22.22 -1.93
C ALA A 282 -39.42 21.62 -0.81
N ASP A 283 -40.07 20.48 -1.07
CA ASP A 283 -41.03 19.86 -0.15
C ASP A 283 -40.39 18.89 0.84
N GLY A 284 -39.15 18.43 0.56
CA GLY A 284 -38.50 17.37 1.33
C GLY A 284 -37.53 17.84 2.42
N LEU A 285 -37.29 19.15 2.57
CA LEU A 285 -36.25 19.65 3.49
C LEU A 285 -36.52 19.27 4.96
N GLU A 286 -37.77 19.36 5.42
CA GLU A 286 -38.11 19.00 6.81
C GLU A 286 -37.98 17.49 7.07
N GLU A 287 -38.26 16.65 6.08
CA GLU A 287 -38.04 15.21 6.18
C GLU A 287 -36.55 14.86 6.17
N ALA A 288 -35.76 15.54 5.35
CA ALA A 288 -34.31 15.39 5.34
C ALA A 288 -33.68 15.81 6.68
N LYS A 289 -34.17 16.90 7.30
CA LYS A 289 -33.75 17.32 8.64
C LYS A 289 -34.06 16.24 9.67
N LYS A 290 -35.30 15.72 9.70
CA LYS A 290 -35.69 14.62 10.59
C LYS A 290 -34.83 13.38 10.39
N ALA A 291 -34.60 12.97 9.15
CA ALA A 291 -33.74 11.83 8.83
C ALA A 291 -32.26 12.04 9.23
N SER A 292 -31.84 13.30 9.40
CA SER A 292 -30.49 13.65 9.88
C SER A 292 -30.38 13.79 11.41
N GLU A 293 -31.49 13.76 12.14
CA GLU A 293 -31.49 13.93 13.60
C GLU A 293 -30.68 12.81 14.27
N GLY A 294 -29.83 13.18 15.23
CA GLY A 294 -28.96 12.22 15.93
C GLY A 294 -27.72 11.78 15.13
N LEU A 295 -27.62 12.08 13.83
CA LEU A 295 -26.42 11.82 13.04
C LEU A 295 -25.35 12.86 13.36
N LYS A 296 -24.24 12.43 13.96
CA LYS A 296 -23.05 13.28 14.20
C LYS A 296 -22.13 13.39 12.98
N ASP A 297 -22.49 12.74 11.87
CA ASP A 297 -21.69 12.66 10.66
C ASP A 297 -21.61 14.02 9.93
N LYS A 298 -20.40 14.42 9.50
CA LYS A 298 -20.18 15.68 8.75
C LYS A 298 -20.92 15.69 7.41
N TYR A 299 -21.16 14.53 6.82
CA TYR A 299 -21.85 14.36 5.55
C TYR A 299 -23.35 14.56 5.70
N ALA A 300 -23.98 14.24 6.83
CA ALA A 300 -25.39 14.58 7.08
C ALA A 300 -25.62 16.10 6.94
N LYS A 301 -24.70 16.92 7.49
CA LYS A 301 -24.72 18.38 7.29
C LYS A 301 -24.52 18.77 5.82
N TYR A 302 -23.68 18.03 5.09
CA TYR A 302 -23.47 18.25 3.67
C TYR A 302 -24.71 17.92 2.84
N TYR A 303 -25.45 16.86 3.14
CA TYR A 303 -26.76 16.56 2.52
C TYR A 303 -27.70 17.75 2.63
N LEU A 304 -27.91 18.27 3.85
CA LEU A 304 -28.80 19.42 4.06
C LEU A 304 -28.34 20.66 3.28
N LYS A 305 -27.03 20.92 3.23
CA LYS A 305 -26.47 22.01 2.43
C LYS A 305 -26.73 21.81 0.94
N VAL A 306 -26.53 20.60 0.41
CA VAL A 306 -26.82 20.31 -1.00
C VAL A 306 -28.30 20.50 -1.26
N TRP A 307 -29.16 20.02 -0.36
CA TRP A 307 -30.62 20.17 -0.41
C TRP A 307 -31.03 21.63 -0.57
N GLU A 308 -30.56 22.53 0.30
CA GLU A 308 -30.82 23.97 0.21
C GLU A 308 -30.35 24.56 -1.12
N LYS A 309 -29.19 24.13 -1.61
CA LYS A 309 -28.60 24.66 -2.84
C LYS A 309 -29.31 24.18 -4.09
N VAL A 310 -29.75 22.92 -4.15
CA VAL A 310 -30.52 22.41 -5.30
C VAL A 310 -31.93 22.99 -5.35
N THR A 311 -32.55 23.24 -4.20
CA THR A 311 -33.84 23.95 -4.12
C THR A 311 -33.73 25.38 -4.65
N ALA A 312 -32.63 26.09 -4.35
CA ALA A 312 -32.40 27.44 -4.85
C ALA A 312 -31.91 27.50 -6.32
N ASN A 313 -31.23 26.45 -6.79
CA ASN A 313 -30.64 26.37 -8.12
C ASN A 313 -30.52 24.90 -8.55
N SER A 314 -31.42 24.44 -9.43
CA SER A 314 -31.46 23.05 -9.91
C SER A 314 -30.16 22.61 -10.59
N GLY A 315 -29.40 23.53 -11.19
CA GLY A 315 -28.10 23.25 -11.81
C GLY A 315 -26.93 23.17 -10.83
N TYR A 316 -27.14 23.33 -9.53
CA TYR A 316 -26.07 23.33 -8.53
C TYR A 316 -25.35 21.98 -8.46
N ALA A 317 -26.09 20.87 -8.36
CA ALA A 317 -25.50 19.56 -8.10
C ALA A 317 -24.53 19.14 -9.22
N GLU A 318 -24.94 19.32 -10.48
CA GLU A 318 -24.11 19.03 -11.66
C GLU A 318 -22.86 19.91 -11.71
N LYS A 319 -23.00 21.23 -11.51
CA LYS A 319 -21.87 22.17 -11.53
C LYS A 319 -20.87 21.88 -10.43
N GLU A 320 -21.34 21.60 -9.21
CA GLU A 320 -20.48 21.28 -8.07
C GLU A 320 -19.80 19.93 -8.28
N LEU A 321 -20.52 18.90 -8.76
CA LEU A 321 -19.93 17.59 -9.04
C LEU A 321 -18.80 17.71 -10.07
N LYS A 322 -19.02 18.44 -11.17
CA LYS A 322 -17.99 18.70 -12.18
C LYS A 322 -16.77 19.41 -11.58
N ARG A 323 -16.99 20.35 -10.66
CA ARG A 323 -15.90 21.04 -9.96
C ARG A 323 -15.11 20.08 -9.07
N LEU A 324 -15.77 19.22 -8.29
CA LEU A 324 -15.11 18.23 -7.43
C LEU A 324 -14.33 17.20 -8.25
N GLN A 325 -14.92 16.67 -9.32
CA GLN A 325 -14.25 15.78 -10.27
C GLN A 325 -13.01 16.44 -10.90
N GLY A 326 -13.10 17.73 -11.24
CA GLY A 326 -11.95 18.50 -11.72
C GLY A 326 -10.83 18.64 -10.69
N LEU A 327 -11.13 18.64 -9.39
CA LEU A 327 -10.12 18.61 -8.33
C LEU A 327 -9.51 17.22 -8.15
N LEU A 328 -10.33 16.17 -8.19
CA LEU A 328 -9.89 14.78 -8.11
C LEU A 328 -8.90 14.43 -9.24
N LYS A 329 -9.21 14.86 -10.48
CA LYS A 329 -8.35 14.65 -11.66
C LYS A 329 -6.99 15.33 -11.59
N LYS A 330 -6.83 16.39 -10.79
CA LYS A 330 -5.53 17.10 -10.67
C LYS A 330 -4.49 16.30 -9.87
N GLY A 331 -4.91 15.30 -9.09
CA GLY A 331 -4.02 14.50 -8.25
C GLY A 331 -3.39 15.28 -7.10
N ASN A 332 -2.39 14.67 -6.43
CA ASN A 332 -1.62 15.26 -5.31
C ASN A 332 -2.47 15.76 -4.12
N LEU A 333 -3.57 15.06 -3.83
CA LEU A 333 -4.41 15.36 -2.67
C LEU A 333 -3.94 14.54 -1.46
N ALA A 334 -4.00 15.15 -0.27
CA ALA A 334 -3.88 14.39 0.97
C ALA A 334 -5.00 13.32 1.04
N PRO A 335 -4.75 12.12 1.58
CA PRO A 335 -5.74 11.04 1.62
C PRO A 335 -7.09 11.45 2.22
N GLU A 336 -7.10 12.21 3.31
CA GLU A 336 -8.32 12.69 3.96
C GLU A 336 -9.09 13.67 3.06
N LYS A 337 -8.35 14.43 2.23
CA LYS A 337 -8.96 15.34 1.27
C LYS A 337 -9.55 14.60 0.08
N LEU A 338 -8.89 13.52 -0.35
CA LEU A 338 -9.38 12.63 -1.38
C LEU A 338 -10.70 11.97 -0.96
N ASP A 339 -10.76 11.44 0.26
CA ASP A 339 -11.98 10.86 0.84
C ASP A 339 -13.10 11.90 0.93
N ASP A 340 -12.82 13.10 1.45
CA ASP A 340 -13.80 14.19 1.55
C ASP A 340 -14.40 14.58 0.20
N LEU A 341 -13.56 14.72 -0.83
CA LEU A 341 -14.03 15.07 -2.17
C LEU A 341 -14.81 13.93 -2.82
N THR A 342 -14.40 12.68 -2.60
CA THR A 342 -15.08 11.48 -3.11
C THR A 342 -16.45 11.33 -2.47
N SER A 343 -16.55 11.38 -1.14
CA SER A 343 -17.82 11.32 -0.41
C SER A 343 -18.79 12.41 -0.85
N ARG A 344 -18.32 13.66 -0.95
CA ARG A 344 -19.16 14.76 -1.43
C ARG A 344 -19.62 14.58 -2.88
N SER A 345 -18.78 13.97 -3.72
CA SER A 345 -19.15 13.63 -5.10
C SER A 345 -20.22 12.55 -5.14
N ASN A 346 -20.07 11.49 -4.33
CA ASN A 346 -21.06 10.43 -4.19
C ASN A 346 -22.42 10.98 -3.74
N ILE A 347 -22.45 11.87 -2.74
CA ILE A 347 -23.68 12.53 -2.28
C ILE A 347 -24.32 13.34 -3.41
N LEU A 348 -23.55 14.13 -4.16
CA LEU A 348 -24.09 14.91 -5.28
C LEU A 348 -24.71 14.02 -6.36
N ARG A 349 -24.12 12.85 -6.65
CA ARG A 349 -24.67 11.88 -7.59
C ARG A 349 -26.05 11.37 -7.17
N ARG A 350 -26.32 11.25 -5.86
CA ARG A 350 -27.66 10.89 -5.34
C ARG A 350 -28.71 11.94 -5.73
N PHE A 351 -28.38 13.22 -5.63
CA PHE A 351 -29.25 14.32 -6.08
C PHE A 351 -29.42 14.40 -7.60
N LEU A 352 -28.57 13.71 -8.36
CA LEU A 352 -28.66 13.62 -9.82
C LEU A 352 -29.31 12.31 -10.29
N GLY A 353 -29.72 11.41 -9.38
CA GLY A 353 -30.23 10.08 -9.72
C GLY A 353 -29.19 9.14 -10.32
N GLN A 354 -27.90 9.43 -10.13
CA GLN A 354 -26.78 8.64 -10.65
C GLN A 354 -26.32 7.63 -9.58
N GLU A 355 -27.01 6.50 -9.47
CA GLU A 355 -26.73 5.51 -8.41
C GLU A 355 -25.51 4.60 -8.71
N GLU A 356 -25.13 4.46 -9.98
CA GLU A 356 -24.05 3.57 -10.42
C GLU A 356 -23.19 4.23 -11.52
N GLU A 357 -22.03 4.77 -11.15
CA GLU A 357 -20.89 4.81 -12.07
C GLU A 357 -19.86 3.82 -11.53
N LYS A 358 -19.55 2.79 -12.33
CA LYS A 358 -18.32 2.00 -12.14
C LYS A 358 -17.18 3.00 -12.06
N SER A 359 -16.36 2.89 -11.01
CA SER A 359 -15.15 3.68 -10.84
C SER A 359 -14.24 3.53 -12.07
N GLU A 360 -14.34 4.45 -13.03
CA GLU A 360 -13.29 4.68 -14.03
C GLU A 360 -12.29 5.68 -13.45
N LEU A 361 -11.46 5.19 -12.53
CA LEU A 361 -10.21 5.84 -12.13
C LEU A 361 -9.14 4.76 -11.98
#